data_AF-A0A9W9YEW3-F1
#
_entry.id   AF-A0A9W9YEW3-F1
#
_cell.length_a   1.000
_cell.length_b   1.000
_cell.length_c   1.000
_cell.angle_alpha   90.00
_cell.angle_beta   90.00
_cell.angle_gamma   90.00
#
_symmetry.space_group_name_H-M   'P 1'
#
loop_
_entity.id
_entity.type
_entity.pdbx_description
1 polymer ?
#
loop_
_entity_poly.entity_id
_entity_poly.type
_entity_poly.pdbx_seq_one_letter_code
_entity_poly.pdbx_strand_id
1 'polypeptide(L)'
;MATAADNKKITQAVEETLEYIKTNAPEEFSKINADPKVRDAITEAARSAAAEQVKLAHEFASRPDQDIRKRLAKHLPDDRIKLIEEALCIPTFCMEITPKRDGKHQVQLTRGGEEFLPRRELGTAADIDWAKLKQYASIIVEAVMLVIQAVGIKASVSRRTMELTIEEVVVAIKNSAALRKTIDTFISSWTKAGSAISKAKAIFYLLKDLKAANILWTIIKSLCKEMSWLDWVKTSAQLTALIILAIASDGAALIAEIALALVAAVDFAQKIANLVKLEEIKQTL
;
A
#
# COMPACT_ATOMS: atom_id res chain seq x y z
N MET A 1 25.98 8.40 -11.58
CA MET A 1 26.41 6.99 -11.52
C MET A 1 26.25 6.51 -10.08
N ALA A 2 25.80 5.26 -9.87
CA ALA A 2 25.70 4.68 -8.54
C ALA A 2 27.11 4.51 -7.93
N THR A 3 27.26 4.88 -6.66
CA THR A 3 28.51 4.72 -5.92
C THR A 3 28.74 3.24 -5.53
N ALA A 4 29.94 2.88 -5.06
CA ALA A 4 30.19 1.56 -4.51
C ALA A 4 29.25 1.22 -3.32
N ALA A 5 28.92 2.22 -2.51
CA ALA A 5 27.96 2.09 -1.41
C ALA A 5 26.54 1.84 -1.92
N ASP A 6 26.15 2.51 -3.02
CA ASP A 6 24.85 2.30 -3.66
C ASP A 6 24.72 0.88 -4.21
N ASN A 7 25.75 0.39 -4.92
CA ASN A 7 25.76 -0.97 -5.43
C ASN A 7 25.66 -2.02 -4.31
N LYS A 8 26.29 -1.77 -3.16
CA LYS A 8 26.15 -2.63 -1.98
C LYS A 8 24.72 -2.65 -1.46
N LYS A 9 24.06 -1.48 -1.34
CA LYS A 9 22.65 -1.39 -0.92
C LYS A 9 21.71 -2.09 -1.89
N ILE A 10 21.94 -1.95 -3.20
CA ILE A 10 21.15 -2.61 -4.25
C ILE A 10 21.30 -4.13 -4.14
N THR A 11 22.51 -4.65 -4.06
CA THR A 11 22.76 -6.09 -3.92
C THR A 11 22.10 -6.64 -2.66
N GLN A 12 22.25 -5.95 -1.53
CA GLN A 12 21.61 -6.34 -0.27
C GLN A 12 20.07 -6.35 -0.39
N ALA A 13 19.48 -5.34 -1.03
CA ALA A 13 18.03 -5.29 -1.24
C ALA A 13 17.51 -6.47 -2.08
N VAL A 14 18.29 -6.91 -3.08
CA VAL A 14 17.96 -8.09 -3.89
C VAL A 14 18.07 -9.37 -3.07
N GLU A 15 19.12 -9.55 -2.28
CA GLU A 15 19.30 -10.71 -1.39
C GLU A 15 18.17 -10.81 -0.36
N GLU A 16 17.86 -9.70 0.32
CA GLU A 16 16.77 -9.63 1.29
C GLU A 16 15.40 -9.87 0.63
N THR A 17 15.23 -9.45 -0.63
CA THR A 17 14.01 -9.73 -1.40
C THR A 17 13.84 -11.23 -1.62
N LEU A 18 14.90 -11.92 -2.04
CA LEU A 18 14.86 -13.37 -2.26
C LEU A 18 14.60 -14.13 -0.95
N GLU A 19 15.19 -13.72 0.17
CA GLU A 19 14.91 -14.32 1.48
C GLU A 19 13.48 -14.03 1.96
N TYR A 20 12.94 -12.84 1.65
CA TYR A 20 11.55 -12.51 1.93
C TYR A 20 10.58 -13.40 1.14
N ILE A 21 10.86 -13.66 -0.14
CA ILE A 21 10.09 -14.60 -0.97
C ILE A 21 10.20 -16.02 -0.41
N LYS A 22 11.41 -16.48 -0.06
CA LYS A 22 11.63 -17.80 0.55
C LYS A 22 10.83 -18.00 1.84
N THR A 23 10.79 -16.98 2.69
CA THR A 23 10.07 -17.02 3.96
C THR A 23 8.56 -17.09 3.76
N ASN A 24 8.02 -16.30 2.83
CA ASN A 24 6.57 -16.14 2.67
C ASN A 24 5.95 -17.04 1.58
N ALA A 25 6.77 -17.61 0.70
CA ALA A 25 6.35 -18.48 -0.40
C ALA A 25 7.48 -19.48 -0.79
N PRO A 26 7.80 -20.43 0.10
CA PRO A 26 8.90 -21.38 -0.09
C PRO A 26 8.75 -22.24 -1.35
N GLU A 27 7.52 -22.58 -1.75
CA GLU A 27 7.23 -23.30 -2.99
C GLU A 27 7.60 -22.47 -4.22
N GLU A 28 7.26 -21.17 -4.23
CA GLU A 28 7.60 -20.28 -5.33
C GLU A 28 9.09 -20.02 -5.38
N PHE A 29 9.74 -19.85 -4.22
CA PHE A 29 11.19 -19.76 -4.14
C PHE A 29 11.90 -21.00 -4.72
N SER A 30 11.36 -22.19 -4.44
CA SER A 30 11.89 -23.44 -5.01
C SER A 30 11.76 -23.46 -6.54
N LYS A 31 10.61 -23.06 -7.09
CA LYS A 31 10.40 -22.96 -8.55
C LYS A 31 11.31 -21.92 -9.21
N ILE A 32 11.51 -20.76 -8.57
CA ILE A 32 12.43 -19.71 -9.06
C ILE A 32 13.85 -20.28 -9.18
N ASN A 33 14.30 -21.05 -8.20
CA ASN A 33 15.66 -21.60 -8.17
C ASN A 33 15.86 -22.81 -9.07
N ALA A 34 14.78 -23.47 -9.51
CA ALA A 34 14.85 -24.61 -10.41
C ALA A 34 15.19 -24.22 -11.86
N ASP A 35 14.91 -22.97 -12.27
CA ASP A 35 15.22 -22.46 -13.61
C ASP A 35 16.12 -21.21 -13.51
N PRO A 36 17.39 -21.30 -13.96
CA PRO A 36 18.32 -20.16 -13.96
C PRO A 36 17.77 -18.92 -14.69
N LYS A 37 17.04 -19.09 -15.80
CA LYS A 37 16.48 -17.96 -16.56
C LYS A 37 15.41 -17.23 -15.76
N VAL A 38 14.58 -17.99 -15.02
CA VAL A 38 13.59 -17.40 -14.13
C VAL A 38 14.28 -16.67 -13.00
N ARG A 39 15.25 -17.30 -12.33
CA ARG A 39 16.03 -16.68 -11.25
C ARG A 39 16.68 -15.37 -11.69
N ASP A 40 17.31 -15.35 -12.86
CA ASP A 40 17.94 -14.16 -13.41
C ASP A 40 16.90 -13.07 -13.69
N ALA A 41 15.75 -13.41 -14.28
CA ALA A 41 14.70 -12.45 -14.54
C ALA A 41 14.09 -11.84 -13.27
N ILE A 42 13.91 -12.62 -12.20
CA ILE A 42 13.45 -12.13 -10.90
C ILE A 42 14.52 -11.22 -10.25
N THR A 43 15.78 -11.65 -10.28
CA THR A 43 16.92 -10.92 -9.71
C THR A 43 17.10 -9.56 -10.41
N GLU A 44 17.01 -9.54 -11.74
CA GLU A 44 17.13 -8.32 -12.52
C GLU A 44 15.96 -7.36 -12.30
N ALA A 45 14.73 -7.88 -12.20
CA ALA A 45 13.57 -7.07 -11.88
C ALA A 45 13.71 -6.39 -10.50
N ALA A 46 14.10 -7.14 -9.47
CA ALA A 46 14.38 -6.61 -8.14
C ALA A 46 15.52 -5.58 -8.16
N ARG A 47 16.62 -5.89 -8.87
CA ARG A 47 17.78 -5.00 -9.00
C ARG A 47 17.43 -3.69 -9.68
N SER A 48 16.64 -3.73 -10.76
CA SER A 48 16.22 -2.54 -11.48
C SER A 48 15.38 -1.62 -10.59
N ALA A 49 14.39 -2.17 -9.87
CA ALA A 49 13.55 -1.41 -8.95
C ALA A 49 14.38 -0.77 -7.82
N ALA A 50 15.33 -1.53 -7.25
CA ALA A 50 16.24 -0.98 -6.25
C ALA A 50 17.16 0.11 -6.84
N ALA A 51 17.77 -0.11 -8.00
CA ALA A 51 18.66 0.86 -8.62
C ALA A 51 17.94 2.19 -8.94
N GLU A 52 16.69 2.13 -9.41
CA GLU A 52 15.85 3.31 -9.60
C GLU A 52 15.62 4.06 -8.28
N GLN A 53 15.24 3.32 -7.22
CA GLN A 53 14.96 3.92 -5.93
C GLN A 53 16.19 4.56 -5.27
N VAL A 54 17.41 4.06 -5.52
CA VAL A 54 18.65 4.75 -5.11
C VAL A 54 18.78 6.10 -5.81
N LYS A 55 18.56 6.14 -7.13
CA LYS A 55 18.68 7.38 -7.92
C LYS A 55 17.68 8.42 -7.42
N LEU A 56 16.44 8.01 -7.19
CA LEU A 56 15.40 8.87 -6.63
C LEU A 56 15.75 9.33 -5.21
N ALA A 57 16.29 8.44 -4.36
CA ALA A 57 16.68 8.82 -3.00
C ALA A 57 17.74 9.92 -3.00
N HIS A 58 18.73 9.86 -3.89
CA HIS A 58 19.73 10.92 -4.07
C HIS A 58 19.11 12.24 -4.53
N GLU A 59 18.17 12.20 -5.48
CA GLU A 59 17.41 13.39 -5.89
C GLU A 59 16.71 13.99 -4.67
N PHE A 60 15.99 13.18 -3.89
CA PHE A 60 15.13 13.66 -2.79
C PHE A 60 15.87 14.05 -1.50
N ALA A 61 17.06 13.52 -1.25
CA ALA A 61 17.87 13.85 -0.08
C ALA A 61 18.43 15.29 -0.09
N SER A 62 18.60 15.90 -1.27
CA SER A 62 19.41 17.12 -1.42
C SER A 62 18.63 18.44 -1.36
N ARG A 63 17.30 18.45 -1.58
CA ARG A 63 16.51 19.69 -1.80
C ARG A 63 15.00 19.55 -1.45
N PRO A 64 14.59 19.52 -0.18
CA PRO A 64 13.20 19.23 0.21
C PRO A 64 12.15 20.27 -0.24
N ASP A 65 12.59 21.47 -0.58
CA ASP A 65 11.79 22.68 -0.86
C ASP A 65 11.44 22.87 -2.35
N GLN A 66 11.92 21.97 -3.23
CA GLN A 66 11.58 21.98 -4.66
C GLN A 66 10.37 21.09 -4.98
N ASP A 67 9.60 21.50 -5.99
CA ASP A 67 8.41 20.81 -6.51
C ASP A 67 8.66 19.31 -6.77
N ILE A 68 7.89 18.45 -6.10
CA ILE A 68 8.06 16.99 -6.13
C ILE A 68 7.87 16.43 -7.54
N ARG A 69 6.82 16.86 -8.24
CA ARG A 69 6.48 16.38 -9.58
C ARG A 69 7.60 16.68 -10.57
N LYS A 70 8.11 17.92 -10.58
CA LYS A 70 9.21 18.34 -11.46
C LYS A 70 10.50 17.56 -11.21
N ARG A 71 10.73 17.10 -9.98
CA ARG A 71 11.93 16.31 -9.64
C ARG A 71 11.78 14.86 -10.07
N LEU A 72 10.60 14.26 -9.86
CA LEU A 72 10.28 12.93 -10.39
C LEU A 72 10.41 12.92 -11.92
N ALA A 73 9.95 13.96 -12.62
CA ALA A 73 10.02 14.10 -14.09
C ALA A 73 11.44 14.13 -14.67
N LYS A 74 12.48 14.31 -13.86
CA LYS A 74 13.88 14.18 -14.32
C LYS A 74 14.32 12.73 -14.48
N HIS A 75 13.64 11.81 -13.77
CA HIS A 75 14.08 10.42 -13.61
C HIS A 75 13.02 9.41 -14.05
N LEU A 76 11.74 9.79 -14.00
CA LEU A 76 10.59 8.95 -14.36
C LEU A 76 9.89 9.50 -15.61
N PRO A 77 9.38 8.64 -16.49
CA PRO A 77 8.62 9.08 -17.65
C PRO A 77 7.23 9.63 -17.25
N ASP A 78 6.62 10.44 -18.12
CA ASP A 78 5.37 11.15 -17.78
C ASP A 78 4.18 10.22 -17.49
N ASP A 79 4.09 9.09 -18.19
CA ASP A 79 3.06 8.07 -17.94
C ASP A 79 3.19 7.45 -16.54
N ARG A 80 4.43 7.27 -16.07
CA ARG A 80 4.77 6.83 -14.73
C ARG A 80 4.33 7.83 -13.67
N ILE A 81 4.59 9.11 -13.90
CA ILE A 81 4.20 10.20 -12.99
C ILE A 81 2.69 10.29 -12.90
N LYS A 82 2.01 10.22 -14.04
CA LYS A 82 0.55 10.19 -14.08
C LYS A 82 -0.02 9.00 -13.30
N LEU A 83 0.59 7.82 -13.42
CA LEU A 83 0.20 6.64 -12.64
C LEU A 83 0.39 6.85 -11.13
N ILE A 84 1.41 7.60 -10.69
CA ILE A 84 1.62 7.96 -9.28
C ILE A 84 0.56 8.98 -8.83
N GLU A 85 0.30 10.02 -9.62
CA GLU A 85 -0.73 11.03 -9.34
C GLU A 85 -2.12 10.40 -9.20
N GLU A 86 -2.41 9.39 -10.02
CA GLU A 86 -3.65 8.62 -10.01
C GLU A 86 -3.62 7.43 -9.03
N ALA A 87 -2.53 7.23 -8.28
CA ALA A 87 -2.32 5.98 -7.53
C ALA A 87 -3.37 5.71 -6.45
N LEU A 88 -3.85 6.77 -5.82
CA LEU A 88 -4.91 6.70 -4.82
C LEU A 88 -6.31 6.97 -5.41
N CYS A 89 -6.42 7.05 -6.74
CA CYS A 89 -7.69 7.03 -7.48
C CYS A 89 -8.16 5.60 -7.82
N ILE A 90 -7.51 4.56 -7.30
CA ILE A 90 -7.98 3.17 -7.43
C ILE A 90 -8.69 2.76 -6.13
N PRO A 91 -10.00 3.05 -5.96
CA PRO A 91 -10.68 2.73 -4.72
C PRO A 91 -10.91 1.22 -4.64
N THR A 92 -10.59 0.68 -3.47
CA THR A 92 -11.16 -0.58 -2.98
C THR A 92 -12.69 -0.45 -2.95
N PHE A 93 -13.22 0.37 -2.05
CA PHE A 93 -14.62 0.78 -1.98
C PHE A 93 -14.76 2.13 -1.25
N CYS A 94 -15.77 2.92 -1.56
CA CYS A 94 -16.16 4.08 -0.75
C CYS A 94 -17.13 3.63 0.35
N MET A 95 -16.97 4.18 1.55
CA MET A 95 -17.92 3.98 2.64
C MET A 95 -18.71 5.27 2.84
N GLU A 96 -20.02 5.18 2.74
CA GLU A 96 -20.94 6.25 3.09
C GLU A 96 -21.67 5.89 4.38
N ILE A 97 -21.73 6.84 5.32
CA ILE A 97 -22.40 6.69 6.60
C ILE A 97 -23.53 7.71 6.67
N THR A 98 -24.77 7.23 6.56
CA THR A 98 -25.97 8.08 6.44
C THR A 98 -26.84 7.95 7.70
N PRO A 99 -27.22 9.08 8.35
CA PRO A 99 -28.16 9.04 9.47
C PRO A 99 -29.57 8.66 8.98
N LYS A 100 -30.29 7.91 9.80
CA LYS A 100 -31.69 7.54 9.60
C LYS A 100 -32.61 8.36 10.51
N ARG A 101 -33.91 8.37 10.17
CA ARG A 101 -34.95 9.10 10.93
C ARG A 101 -35.16 8.58 12.35
N ASP A 102 -34.78 7.34 12.62
CA ASP A 102 -34.88 6.68 13.93
C ASP A 102 -33.63 6.93 14.82
N GLY A 103 -32.74 7.84 14.41
CA GLY A 103 -31.49 8.15 15.12
C GLY A 103 -30.35 7.16 14.87
N LYS A 104 -30.61 6.04 14.18
CA LYS A 104 -29.57 5.08 13.80
C LYS A 104 -28.81 5.55 12.57
N HIS A 105 -27.74 4.84 12.22
CA HIS A 105 -26.96 5.09 11.01
C HIS A 105 -26.99 3.88 10.07
N GLN A 106 -26.82 4.11 8.77
CA GLN A 106 -26.61 3.08 7.76
C GLN A 106 -25.23 3.25 7.13
N VAL A 107 -24.55 2.13 6.91
CA VAL A 107 -23.35 2.05 6.08
C VAL A 107 -23.71 1.47 4.72
N GLN A 108 -23.18 2.12 3.68
CA GLN A 108 -23.16 1.62 2.32
C GLN A 108 -21.71 1.56 1.84
N LEU A 109 -21.31 0.44 1.23
CA LEU A 109 -20.00 0.27 0.62
C LEU A 109 -20.15 0.15 -0.90
N THR A 110 -19.54 1.06 -1.66
CA THR A 110 -19.67 1.11 -3.13
C THR A 110 -18.31 1.05 -3.83
N ARG A 111 -18.26 0.50 -5.04
CA ARG A 111 -17.07 0.49 -5.90
C ARG A 111 -17.48 0.75 -7.34
N GLY A 112 -16.92 1.79 -7.96
CA GLY A 112 -17.31 2.17 -9.33
C GLY A 112 -18.78 2.57 -9.45
N GLY A 113 -19.37 3.14 -8.39
CA GLY A 113 -20.80 3.51 -8.34
C GLY A 113 -21.75 2.35 -8.04
N GLU A 114 -21.28 1.10 -8.02
CA GLU A 114 -22.09 -0.07 -7.70
C GLU A 114 -21.95 -0.47 -6.24
N GLU A 115 -22.98 -1.14 -5.68
CA GLU A 115 -22.88 -1.76 -4.35
C GLU A 115 -21.72 -2.78 -4.35
N PHE A 116 -20.78 -2.63 -3.42
CA PHE A 116 -19.63 -3.52 -3.24
C PHE A 116 -19.95 -4.62 -2.22
N LEU A 117 -20.48 -4.24 -1.06
CA LEU A 117 -21.00 -5.15 -0.04
C LEU A 117 -22.41 -4.71 0.38
N PRO A 118 -23.27 -5.64 0.85
CA PRO A 118 -24.62 -5.31 1.26
C PRO A 118 -24.67 -4.19 2.31
N ARG A 119 -25.62 -3.28 2.15
CA ARG A 119 -25.89 -2.22 3.13
C ARG A 119 -26.14 -2.80 4.51
N ARG A 120 -25.65 -2.12 5.55
CA ARG A 120 -25.78 -2.56 6.94
C ARG A 120 -26.21 -1.41 7.84
N GLU A 121 -27.15 -1.68 8.74
CA GLU A 121 -27.50 -0.74 9.81
C GLU A 121 -26.45 -0.81 10.92
N LEU A 122 -26.07 0.34 11.46
CA LEU A 122 -25.19 0.47 12.62
C LEU A 122 -26.05 0.54 13.88
N GLY A 123 -26.64 -0.60 14.27
CA GLY A 123 -27.54 -0.70 15.42
C GLY A 123 -26.87 -1.20 16.69
N THR A 124 -25.68 -1.80 16.58
CA THR A 124 -24.93 -2.37 17.71
C THR A 124 -23.43 -2.04 17.60
N ALA A 125 -22.72 -2.17 18.72
CA ALA A 125 -21.25 -2.05 18.73
C ALA A 125 -20.57 -3.01 17.74
N ALA A 126 -21.14 -4.21 17.54
CA ALA A 126 -20.62 -5.21 16.60
C ALA A 126 -20.78 -4.78 15.13
N ASP A 127 -21.86 -4.07 14.78
CA ASP A 127 -22.04 -3.53 13.43
C ASP A 127 -21.00 -2.44 13.12
N ILE A 128 -20.69 -1.61 14.11
CA ILE A 128 -19.65 -0.58 13.99
C ILE A 128 -18.27 -1.21 13.89
N ASP A 129 -17.95 -2.20 14.72
CA ASP A 129 -16.66 -2.89 14.67
C ASP A 129 -16.47 -3.60 13.33
N TRP A 130 -17.54 -4.16 12.75
CA TRP A 130 -17.51 -4.67 11.38
C TRP A 130 -17.14 -3.58 10.37
N ALA A 131 -17.80 -2.42 10.42
CA ALA A 131 -17.52 -1.31 9.50
C ALA A 131 -16.08 -0.80 9.65
N LYS A 132 -15.61 -0.60 10.89
CA LYS A 132 -14.24 -0.16 11.19
C LYS A 132 -13.21 -1.14 10.62
N LEU A 133 -13.41 -2.45 10.80
CA LEU A 133 -12.50 -3.46 10.26
C LEU A 133 -12.43 -3.43 8.73
N LYS A 134 -13.57 -3.26 8.05
CA LYS A 134 -13.59 -3.08 6.58
C LYS A 134 -12.79 -1.86 6.17
N GLN A 135 -13.01 -0.75 6.88
CA GLN A 135 -12.35 0.51 6.62
C GLN A 135 -10.83 0.43 6.82
N TYR A 136 -10.37 -0.24 7.88
CA TYR A 136 -8.94 -0.50 8.11
C TYR A 136 -8.33 -1.36 7.00
N ALA A 137 -9.01 -2.43 6.60
CA ALA A 137 -8.54 -3.29 5.52
C ALA A 137 -8.41 -2.52 4.20
N SER A 138 -9.40 -1.69 3.89
CA SER A 138 -9.41 -0.80 2.72
C SER A 138 -8.20 0.13 2.69
N ILE A 139 -7.92 0.82 3.80
CA ILE A 139 -6.77 1.73 3.94
C ILE A 139 -5.45 0.98 3.71
N ILE A 140 -5.30 -0.20 4.33
CA ILE A 140 -4.09 -1.02 4.20
C ILE A 140 -3.88 -1.48 2.74
N VAL A 141 -4.94 -1.97 2.10
CA VAL A 141 -4.85 -2.44 0.70
C VAL A 141 -4.50 -1.27 -0.23
N GLU A 142 -5.12 -0.10 -0.08
CA GLU A 142 -4.81 1.07 -0.90
C GLU A 142 -3.40 1.60 -0.68
N ALA A 143 -2.87 1.54 0.55
CA ALA A 143 -1.48 1.89 0.81
C ALA A 143 -0.50 0.98 0.05
N VAL A 144 -0.79 -0.33 -0.05
CA VAL A 144 0.03 -1.26 -0.85
C VAL A 144 -0.16 -1.02 -2.35
N MET A 145 -1.39 -0.78 -2.81
CA MET A 145 -1.68 -0.44 -4.21
C MET A 145 -0.98 0.83 -4.68
N LEU A 146 -0.78 1.80 -3.78
CA LEU A 146 0.03 2.98 -4.05
C LEU A 146 1.46 2.58 -4.43
N VAL A 147 2.10 1.72 -3.63
CA VAL A 147 3.48 1.26 -3.93
C VAL A 147 3.53 0.48 -5.25
N ILE A 148 2.50 -0.31 -5.56
CA ILE A 148 2.38 -1.01 -6.84
C ILE A 148 2.42 -0.02 -8.01
N GLN A 149 1.67 1.05 -7.88
CA GLN A 149 1.65 2.13 -8.86
C GLN A 149 2.88 3.03 -8.79
N ALA A 150 3.66 3.01 -7.70
CA ALA A 150 4.95 3.68 -7.52
C ALA A 150 6.16 2.89 -8.09
N VAL A 151 6.01 1.62 -8.49
CA VAL A 151 7.05 0.88 -9.25
C VAL A 151 6.82 0.70 -10.75
N GLY A 152 5.61 0.90 -11.27
CA GLY A 152 5.36 0.71 -12.71
C GLY A 152 3.98 0.24 -13.04
N ILE A 153 3.31 -0.31 -12.04
CA ILE A 153 2.41 -1.41 -12.30
C ILE A 153 0.99 -0.91 -12.13
N LYS A 154 0.25 -0.93 -13.23
CA LYS A 154 -1.18 -0.65 -13.21
C LYS A 154 -1.90 -1.88 -12.67
N ALA A 155 -2.32 -1.82 -11.41
CA ALA A 155 -3.12 -2.87 -10.80
C ALA A 155 -4.59 -2.74 -11.26
N SER A 156 -5.02 -3.57 -12.21
CA SER A 156 -6.44 -3.79 -12.48
C SER A 156 -6.90 -5.00 -11.70
N VAL A 157 -7.73 -4.79 -10.67
CA VAL A 157 -8.17 -5.84 -9.76
C VAL A 157 -9.67 -6.02 -9.91
N SER A 158 -10.13 -7.23 -10.26
CA SER A 158 -11.56 -7.51 -10.38
C SER A 158 -12.31 -7.26 -9.07
N ARG A 159 -13.64 -7.12 -9.13
CA ARG A 159 -14.49 -6.93 -7.95
C ARG A 159 -14.32 -8.07 -6.94
N ARG A 160 -14.46 -9.31 -7.39
CA ARG A 160 -14.33 -10.50 -6.56
C ARG A 160 -12.94 -10.61 -5.93
N THR A 161 -11.89 -10.25 -6.66
CA THR A 161 -10.53 -10.27 -6.10
C THR A 161 -10.37 -9.26 -4.99
N MET A 162 -10.89 -8.05 -5.19
CA MET A 162 -10.86 -7.02 -4.16
C MET A 162 -11.64 -7.41 -2.91
N GLU A 163 -12.83 -8.00 -3.05
CA GLU A 163 -13.63 -8.49 -1.91
C GLU A 163 -12.84 -9.52 -1.09
N LEU A 164 -12.23 -10.51 -1.76
CA LEU A 164 -11.42 -11.53 -1.09
C LEU A 164 -10.20 -10.94 -0.39
N THR A 165 -9.48 -10.02 -1.04
CA THR A 165 -8.33 -9.33 -0.42
C THR A 165 -8.76 -8.56 0.82
N ILE A 166 -9.90 -7.86 0.79
CA ILE A 166 -10.43 -7.14 1.96
C ILE A 166 -10.77 -8.11 3.09
N GLU A 167 -11.41 -9.24 2.80
CA GLU A 167 -11.72 -10.25 3.83
C GLU A 167 -10.45 -10.86 4.45
N GLU A 168 -9.45 -11.21 3.63
CA GLU A 168 -8.16 -11.74 4.10
C GLU A 168 -7.47 -10.76 5.06
N VAL A 169 -7.44 -9.48 4.69
CA VAL A 169 -6.85 -8.44 5.55
C VAL A 169 -7.69 -8.23 6.81
N VAL A 170 -9.03 -8.26 6.75
CA VAL A 170 -9.87 -8.21 7.95
C VAL A 170 -9.56 -9.35 8.91
N VAL A 171 -9.38 -10.59 8.41
CA VAL A 171 -9.01 -11.74 9.23
C VAL A 171 -7.64 -11.52 9.87
N ALA A 172 -6.66 -11.02 9.11
CA ALA A 172 -5.34 -10.70 9.64
C ALA A 172 -5.40 -9.63 10.76
N ILE A 173 -6.21 -8.59 10.59
CA ILE A 173 -6.43 -7.54 11.61
C ILE A 173 -7.06 -8.12 12.87
N LYS A 174 -8.05 -9.00 12.75
CA LYS A 174 -8.69 -9.67 13.90
C LYS A 174 -7.71 -10.56 14.67
N ASN A 175 -6.81 -11.24 13.96
CA ASN A 175 -5.91 -12.20 14.56
C ASN A 175 -4.60 -11.60 15.09
N SER A 176 -4.29 -10.33 14.77
CA SER A 176 -3.03 -9.69 15.15
C SER A 176 -3.23 -8.41 15.96
N ALA A 177 -2.95 -8.48 17.26
CA ALA A 177 -2.92 -7.30 18.13
C ALA A 177 -1.84 -6.30 17.71
N ALA A 178 -0.69 -6.79 17.23
CA ALA A 178 0.39 -5.95 16.70
C ALA A 178 -0.09 -5.15 15.49
N LEU A 179 -0.80 -5.78 14.54
CA LEU A 179 -1.33 -5.10 13.36
C LEU A 179 -2.37 -4.03 13.74
N ARG A 180 -3.25 -4.32 14.70
CA ARG A 180 -4.19 -3.31 15.23
C ARG A 180 -3.45 -2.09 15.79
N LYS A 181 -2.41 -2.32 16.60
CA LYS A 181 -1.58 -1.23 17.15
C LYS A 181 -0.87 -0.42 16.06
N THR A 182 -0.37 -1.07 15.01
CA THR A 182 0.20 -0.39 13.83
C THR A 182 -0.83 0.50 13.15
N ILE A 183 -2.06 0.01 12.94
CA ILE A 183 -3.16 0.79 12.34
C ILE A 183 -3.51 2.00 13.21
N ASP A 184 -3.63 1.84 14.52
CA ASP A 184 -3.94 2.95 15.44
C ASP A 184 -2.82 4.01 15.42
N THR A 185 -1.57 3.56 15.39
CA THR A 185 -0.39 4.45 15.29
C THR A 185 -0.41 5.22 13.97
N PHE A 186 -0.73 4.54 12.86
CA PHE A 186 -0.89 5.16 11.54
C PHE A 186 -1.98 6.24 11.56
N ILE A 187 -3.17 5.93 12.07
CA ILE A 187 -4.30 6.88 12.12
C ILE A 187 -3.95 8.09 12.97
N SER A 188 -3.37 7.87 14.15
CA SER A 188 -2.92 8.96 15.04
C SER A 188 -1.88 9.86 14.37
N SER A 189 -0.94 9.27 13.64
CA SER A 189 0.09 10.02 12.90
C SER A 189 -0.51 10.79 11.73
N TRP A 190 -1.44 10.18 11.00
CA TRP A 190 -2.15 10.81 9.89
C TRP A 190 -3.01 11.99 10.32
N THR A 191 -3.77 11.86 11.40
CA THR A 191 -4.67 12.92 11.88
C THR A 191 -3.90 14.12 12.44
N LYS A 192 -2.73 13.88 13.05
CA LYS A 192 -1.83 14.95 13.52
C LYS A 192 -1.01 15.61 12.41
N ALA A 193 -0.95 15.00 11.23
CA ALA A 193 -0.13 15.50 10.13
C ALA A 193 -0.76 16.74 9.46
N GLY A 194 -0.08 17.88 9.58
CA GLY A 194 -0.49 19.15 8.96
C GLY A 194 -0.09 19.35 7.49
N SER A 195 0.61 18.38 6.87
CA SER A 195 1.08 18.50 5.48
C SER A 195 1.03 17.17 4.73
N ALA A 196 1.01 17.23 3.38
CA ALA A 196 1.04 16.04 2.52
C ALA A 196 2.29 15.18 2.78
N ILE A 197 3.45 15.79 3.00
CA ILE A 197 4.70 15.08 3.35
C ILE A 197 4.56 14.33 4.69
N SER A 198 3.99 14.96 5.72
CA SER A 198 3.81 14.30 7.01
C SER A 198 2.80 13.14 6.94
N LYS A 199 1.76 13.28 6.11
CA LYS A 199 0.81 12.20 5.80
C LYS A 199 1.46 11.07 5.01
N ALA A 200 2.30 11.40 4.04
CA ALA A 200 3.07 10.44 3.27
C ALA A 200 4.05 9.64 4.15
N LYS A 201 4.70 10.30 5.12
CA LYS A 201 5.50 9.63 6.15
C LYS A 201 4.69 8.62 6.95
N ALA A 202 3.45 8.96 7.34
CA ALA A 202 2.58 8.02 8.03
C ALA A 202 2.31 6.76 7.19
N ILE A 203 1.99 6.91 5.90
CA ILE A 203 1.82 5.76 4.97
C ILE A 203 3.12 4.96 4.84
N PHE A 204 4.27 5.64 4.70
CA PHE A 204 5.57 4.97 4.62
C PHE A 204 5.86 4.10 5.85
N TYR A 205 5.61 4.61 7.06
CA TYR A 205 5.78 3.83 8.29
C TYR A 205 4.76 2.69 8.41
N LEU A 206 3.51 2.90 7.96
CA LEU A 206 2.54 1.81 7.85
C LEU A 206 3.08 0.68 6.95
N LEU A 207 3.62 1.00 5.76
CA LEU A 207 4.19 0.01 4.84
C LEU A 207 5.37 -0.75 5.46
N LYS A 208 6.24 -0.04 6.18
CA LYS A 208 7.36 -0.65 6.93
C LYS A 208 6.85 -1.68 7.95
N ASP A 209 5.83 -1.32 8.72
CA ASP A 209 5.25 -2.20 9.74
C ASP A 209 4.51 -3.39 9.11
N LEU A 210 3.78 -3.17 8.01
CA LEU A 210 3.10 -4.24 7.26
C LEU A 210 4.09 -5.27 6.69
N LYS A 211 5.27 -4.83 6.23
CA LYS A 211 6.35 -5.74 5.81
C LYS A 211 6.84 -6.57 6.98
N ALA A 212 7.13 -5.93 8.12
CA ALA A 212 7.62 -6.61 9.32
C ALA A 212 6.61 -7.65 9.86
N ALA A 213 5.31 -7.40 9.66
CA ALA A 213 4.24 -8.31 10.04
C ALA A 213 3.89 -9.37 8.97
N ASN A 214 4.63 -9.46 7.85
CA ASN A 214 4.34 -10.35 6.70
C ASN A 214 2.95 -10.16 6.04
N ILE A 215 2.26 -9.07 6.36
CA ILE A 215 0.94 -8.74 5.78
C ILE A 215 1.10 -8.22 4.36
N LEU A 216 2.19 -7.49 4.11
CA LEU A 216 2.52 -6.95 2.79
C LEU A 216 2.51 -8.04 1.71
N TRP A 217 3.19 -9.18 1.95
CA TRP A 217 3.21 -10.30 1.01
C TRP A 217 1.81 -10.84 0.69
N THR A 218 0.98 -11.02 1.72
CA THR A 218 -0.39 -11.53 1.58
C THR A 218 -1.22 -10.63 0.67
N ILE A 219 -1.13 -9.31 0.86
CA ILE A 219 -1.85 -8.34 0.04
C ILE A 219 -1.35 -8.36 -1.40
N ILE A 220 -0.02 -8.30 -1.61
CA ILE A 220 0.56 -8.33 -2.95
C ILE A 220 0.07 -9.59 -3.68
N LYS A 221 0.08 -10.75 -3.01
CA LYS A 221 -0.37 -12.04 -3.58
C LYS A 221 -1.81 -12.01 -4.01
N SER A 222 -2.66 -11.49 -3.14
CA SER A 222 -4.10 -11.42 -3.40
C SER A 222 -4.40 -10.47 -4.57
N LEU A 223 -3.74 -9.30 -4.62
CA LEU A 223 -3.94 -8.29 -5.67
C LEU A 223 -3.46 -8.72 -7.05
N CYS A 224 -2.39 -9.50 -7.12
CA CYS A 224 -1.77 -9.91 -8.37
C CYS A 224 -2.10 -11.35 -8.78
N LYS A 225 -3.03 -12.02 -8.10
CA LYS A 225 -3.36 -13.44 -8.37
C LYS A 225 -3.88 -13.73 -9.79
N GLU A 226 -4.35 -12.71 -10.49
CA GLU A 226 -4.84 -12.81 -11.88
C GLU A 226 -3.69 -12.73 -12.90
N MET A 227 -2.48 -12.37 -12.47
CA MET A 227 -1.29 -12.33 -13.32
C MET A 227 -0.79 -13.75 -13.62
N SER A 228 0.01 -13.88 -14.69
CA SER A 228 0.79 -15.11 -14.90
C SER A 228 1.71 -15.33 -13.69
N TRP A 229 2.04 -16.60 -13.41
CA TRP A 229 2.92 -16.93 -12.29
C TRP A 229 4.23 -16.13 -12.31
N LEU A 230 4.85 -16.04 -13.49
CA LEU A 230 6.12 -15.32 -13.65
C LEU A 230 5.95 -13.82 -13.41
N ASP A 231 4.88 -13.20 -13.93
CA ASP A 231 4.64 -11.76 -13.78
C ASP A 231 4.30 -11.41 -12.33
N TRP A 232 3.53 -12.25 -11.65
CA TRP A 232 3.23 -12.15 -10.23
C TRP A 232 4.51 -12.13 -9.39
N VAL A 233 5.40 -13.11 -9.60
CA VAL A 233 6.65 -13.24 -8.83
C VAL A 233 7.60 -12.08 -9.14
N LYS A 234 7.71 -11.66 -10.41
CA LYS A 234 8.49 -10.46 -10.81
C LYS A 234 7.99 -9.21 -10.11
N THR A 235 6.68 -8.97 -10.16
CA THR A 235 6.02 -7.85 -9.49
C THR A 235 6.33 -7.84 -8.00
N SER A 236 6.18 -8.99 -7.35
CA SER A 236 6.47 -9.15 -5.92
C SER A 236 7.92 -8.81 -5.58
N ALA A 237 8.87 -9.25 -6.40
CA ALA A 237 10.28 -9.00 -6.21
C ALA A 237 10.62 -7.52 -6.40
N GLN A 238 10.06 -6.86 -7.42
CA GLN A 238 10.22 -5.41 -7.65
C GLN A 238 9.71 -4.59 -6.45
N LEU A 239 8.50 -4.89 -5.98
CA LEU A 239 7.87 -4.19 -4.85
C LEU A 239 8.66 -4.36 -3.57
N THR A 240 9.06 -5.59 -3.28
CA THR A 240 9.81 -5.92 -2.08
C THR A 240 11.17 -5.24 -2.09
N ALA A 241 11.88 -5.27 -3.23
CA ALA A 241 13.17 -4.61 -3.38
C ALA A 241 13.07 -3.09 -3.24
N LEU A 242 12.06 -2.46 -3.86
CA LEU A 242 11.80 -1.03 -3.70
C LEU A 242 11.55 -0.69 -2.23
N ILE A 243 10.69 -1.44 -1.53
CA ILE A 243 10.36 -1.17 -0.12
C ILE A 243 11.59 -1.37 0.79
N ILE A 244 12.36 -2.45 0.60
CA ILE A 244 13.59 -2.70 1.37
C ILE A 244 14.55 -1.54 1.21
N LEU A 245 14.77 -1.11 -0.04
CA LEU A 245 15.70 -0.03 -0.30
C LEU A 245 15.17 1.32 0.17
N ALA A 246 13.87 1.57 0.04
CA ALA A 246 13.22 2.76 0.60
C ALA A 246 13.47 2.81 2.12
N ILE A 247 13.30 1.70 2.85
CA ILE A 247 13.61 1.62 4.28
C ILE A 247 15.09 1.88 4.56
N ALA A 248 16.01 1.31 3.76
CA ALA A 248 17.45 1.50 3.90
C ALA A 248 17.97 2.90 3.49
N SER A 249 17.09 3.76 2.96
CA SER A 249 17.38 5.13 2.51
C SER A 249 16.47 6.17 3.18
N ASP A 250 15.92 5.84 4.35
CA ASP A 250 15.01 6.68 5.14
C ASP A 250 13.71 7.10 4.41
N GLY A 251 13.39 6.43 3.30
CA GLY A 251 12.14 6.54 2.59
C GLY A 251 11.99 7.78 1.72
N ALA A 252 13.01 8.63 1.58
CA ALA A 252 12.87 9.96 0.98
C ALA A 252 12.16 9.96 -0.38
N ALA A 253 12.56 9.06 -1.28
CA ALA A 253 11.94 8.90 -2.60
C ALA A 253 10.49 8.41 -2.52
N LEU A 254 10.24 7.30 -1.82
CA LEU A 254 8.90 6.73 -1.69
C LEU A 254 7.93 7.69 -0.98
N ILE A 255 8.40 8.43 0.03
CA ILE A 255 7.62 9.47 0.69
C ILE A 255 7.23 10.58 -0.30
N ALA A 256 8.14 10.97 -1.20
CA ALA A 256 7.83 11.97 -2.21
C ALA A 256 6.79 11.46 -3.22
N GLU A 257 6.91 10.23 -3.68
CA GLU A 257 5.93 9.59 -4.57
C GLU A 257 4.55 9.49 -3.90
N ILE A 258 4.49 9.04 -2.65
CA ILE A 258 3.26 9.03 -1.86
C ILE A 258 2.70 10.45 -1.72
N ALA A 259 3.54 11.45 -1.42
CA ALA A 259 3.09 12.83 -1.26
C ALA A 259 2.51 13.41 -2.56
N LEU A 260 3.05 13.02 -3.72
CA LEU A 260 2.47 13.36 -5.01
C LEU A 260 1.11 12.70 -5.21
N ALA A 261 0.99 11.40 -4.93
CA ALA A 261 -0.30 10.68 -5.01
C ALA A 261 -1.37 11.27 -4.08
N LEU A 262 -0.96 11.80 -2.93
CA LEU A 262 -1.87 12.39 -1.94
C LEU A 262 -2.56 13.68 -2.41
N VAL A 263 -2.06 14.33 -3.48
CA VAL A 263 -2.69 15.55 -4.04
C VAL A 263 -4.12 15.27 -4.53
N ALA A 264 -4.37 14.08 -5.07
CA ALA A 264 -5.68 13.67 -5.60
C ALA A 264 -6.45 12.70 -4.69
N ALA A 265 -5.91 12.36 -3.51
CA ALA A 265 -6.39 11.25 -2.68
C ALA A 265 -7.55 11.60 -1.73
N VAL A 266 -8.59 12.26 -2.25
CA VAL A 266 -9.77 12.67 -1.45
C VAL A 266 -10.46 11.46 -0.82
N ASP A 267 -10.69 10.41 -1.58
CA ASP A 267 -11.37 9.20 -1.10
C ASP A 267 -10.56 8.49 -0.01
N PHE A 268 -9.22 8.47 -0.13
CA PHE A 268 -8.35 7.89 0.89
C PHE A 268 -8.45 8.69 2.21
N ALA A 269 -8.45 10.03 2.14
CA ALA A 269 -8.64 10.87 3.32
C ALA A 269 -10.03 10.68 3.94
N GLN A 270 -11.08 10.58 3.12
CA GLN A 270 -12.44 10.31 3.58
C GLN A 270 -12.52 8.97 4.31
N LYS A 271 -11.73 7.96 3.91
CA LYS A 271 -11.73 6.68 4.61
C LYS A 271 -11.29 6.80 6.06
N ILE A 272 -10.32 7.66 6.32
CA ILE A 272 -9.80 7.90 7.66
C ILE A 272 -10.79 8.76 8.45
N ALA A 273 -11.45 9.73 7.82
CA ALA A 273 -12.52 10.50 8.44
C ALA A 273 -13.70 9.61 8.88
N ASN A 274 -14.07 8.62 8.06
CA ASN A 274 -15.12 7.66 8.40
C ASN A 274 -14.80 6.86 9.67
N LEU A 275 -13.53 6.56 9.95
CA LEU A 275 -13.13 5.88 11.19
C LEU A 275 -13.41 6.73 12.42
N VAL A 276 -13.19 8.05 12.34
CA VAL A 276 -13.52 9.00 13.43
C VAL A 276 -15.03 9.03 13.64
N LYS A 277 -15.80 9.17 12.56
CA LYS A 277 -17.27 9.17 12.61
C LYS A 277 -17.84 7.88 13.19
N LEU A 278 -17.29 6.72 12.83
CA LEU A 278 -17.69 5.43 13.39
C LEU A 278 -17.44 5.34 14.89
N GLU A 279 -16.33 5.91 15.37
CA GLU A 279 -16.02 5.95 16.81
C GLU A 279 -16.99 6.87 17.56
N GLU A 280 -17.33 8.03 17.01
CA GLU A 280 -18.34 8.93 17.57
C GLU A 280 -19.70 8.25 17.70
N ILE A 281 -20.16 7.57 16.63
CA ILE A 281 -21.43 6.82 16.66
C ILE A 281 -21.38 5.74 17.74
N LYS A 282 -20.24 5.06 17.90
CA LYS A 282 -20.07 4.01 18.92
C LYS A 282 -20.22 4.53 20.35
N GLN A 283 -19.76 5.75 20.61
CA GLN A 283 -19.86 6.39 21.93
C GLN A 283 -21.28 6.86 22.27
N THR A 284 -22.15 6.99 21.27
CA THR A 284 -23.55 7.44 21.41
C THR A 284 -24.59 6.33 21.38
N LEU A 285 -24.17 5.07 21.21
CA LEU A 285 -25.02 3.86 21.27
C LEU A 285 -25.27 3.43 22.71
#